data_AF-A0A559M0F4-F1
#
_entry.id   AF-A0A559M0F4-F1
#
_cell.length_a   1.000
_cell.length_b   1.000
_cell.length_c   1.000
_cell.angle_alpha   90.00
_cell.angle_beta   90.00
_cell.angle_gamma   90.00
#
_symmetry.space_group_name_H-M   'P 1'
#
loop_
_entity.id
_entity.type
_entity.pdbx_description
1 polymer ?
#
loop_
_entity_poly.entity_id
_entity_poly.type
_entity_poly.pdbx_seq_one_letter_code
_entity_poly.pdbx_strand_id
1 'polypeptide(L)'
;MTSLGKISASAISVPTELTIAAAAFNIDFALLKIEAPKEYQGLGNALSANRRAEAENGQSHITARRLGALFDSKLTRVPHLIDAYGKRVSEICATTAEHAQKFPEGAIFGAQMGADGTNIWAGATSGTGALAVHLLSCLLARIWKSHEAIAMGRVG
;
A
#
# COMPACT_ATOMS: atom_id res chain seq x y z
N MET A 1 0.02 -72.20 7.18
CA MET A 1 -0.34 -70.96 6.45
C MET A 1 0.62 -69.86 6.86
N THR A 2 1.60 -69.52 6.01
CA THR A 2 2.45 -68.33 6.18
C THR A 2 2.81 -67.84 4.79
N SER A 3 2.10 -66.81 4.30
CA SER A 3 2.41 -66.14 3.04
C SER A 3 3.14 -64.83 3.35
N LEU A 4 4.26 -64.64 2.67
CA LEU A 4 5.17 -63.50 2.75
C LEU A 4 4.46 -62.20 2.33
N GLY A 5 4.53 -61.18 3.18
CA GLY A 5 4.00 -59.85 2.88
C GLY A 5 4.78 -59.19 1.75
N LYS A 6 4.08 -58.78 0.69
CA LYS A 6 4.61 -57.88 -0.34
C LYS A 6 4.38 -56.44 0.11
N ILE A 7 5.46 -55.76 0.47
CA ILE A 7 5.50 -54.32 0.67
C ILE A 7 5.59 -53.64 -0.70
N SER A 8 4.49 -53.05 -1.17
CA SER A 8 4.50 -52.16 -2.33
C SER A 8 4.86 -50.75 -1.88
N ALA A 9 6.05 -50.29 -2.26
CA ALA A 9 6.44 -48.88 -2.18
C ALA A 9 5.96 -48.16 -3.44
N SER A 10 4.85 -47.44 -3.35
CA SER A 10 4.41 -46.54 -4.42
C SER A 10 5.18 -45.23 -4.28
N ALA A 11 6.25 -45.05 -5.07
CA ALA A 11 6.86 -43.74 -5.25
C ALA A 11 5.91 -42.87 -6.08
N ILE A 12 5.14 -42.00 -5.43
CA ILE A 12 4.37 -40.96 -6.10
C ILE A 12 5.37 -39.91 -6.59
N SER A 13 5.84 -40.10 -7.82
CA SER A 13 6.55 -39.07 -8.57
C SER A 13 5.56 -37.94 -8.88
N VAL A 14 5.53 -36.91 -8.04
CA VAL A 14 4.88 -35.64 -8.38
C VAL A 14 5.70 -35.03 -9.53
N PRO A 15 5.13 -34.82 -10.74
CA PRO A 15 5.88 -34.27 -11.85
C PRO A 15 6.38 -32.87 -11.49
N THR A 16 7.70 -32.71 -11.50
CA THR A 16 8.45 -31.49 -11.16
C THR A 16 8.09 -30.28 -12.02
N GLU A 17 7.39 -30.48 -13.14
CA GLU A 17 6.97 -29.39 -14.04
C GLU A 17 5.84 -28.52 -13.46
N LEU A 18 4.96 -29.09 -12.62
CA LEU A 18 3.91 -28.28 -11.98
C LEU A 18 4.50 -27.38 -10.86
N THR A 19 5.56 -27.83 -10.21
CA THR A 19 6.26 -27.08 -9.16
C THR A 19 7.05 -25.91 -9.76
N ILE A 20 7.64 -26.07 -10.95
CA ILE A 20 8.35 -24.99 -11.66
C ILE A 20 7.37 -23.93 -12.18
N ALA A 21 6.19 -24.34 -12.66
CA ALA A 21 5.14 -23.42 -13.07
C ALA A 21 4.52 -22.65 -11.88
N ALA A 22 4.36 -23.31 -10.71
CA ALA A 22 3.89 -22.65 -9.48
C ALA A 22 4.96 -21.75 -8.84
N ALA A 23 6.25 -22.07 -9.00
CA ALA A 23 7.37 -21.28 -8.44
C ALA A 23 7.64 -19.97 -9.22
N ALA A 24 7.20 -19.87 -10.49
CA ALA A 24 7.42 -18.69 -11.33
C ALA A 24 6.29 -17.64 -11.26
N PHE A 25 5.14 -17.96 -10.66
CA PHE A 25 4.06 -17.00 -10.41
C PHE A 25 4.21 -16.29 -9.06
N ASN A 26 5.41 -15.78 -8.77
CA ASN A 26 5.55 -14.67 -7.82
C ASN A 26 5.22 -13.37 -8.55
N ILE A 27 4.00 -13.26 -9.09
CA ILE A 27 3.48 -11.97 -9.51
C ILE A 27 3.29 -11.22 -8.20
N ASP A 28 4.24 -10.34 -7.87
CA ASP A 28 4.12 -9.48 -6.71
C ASP A 28 2.97 -8.51 -6.99
N PHE A 29 1.75 -8.88 -6.59
CA PHE A 29 0.55 -8.04 -6.67
C PHE A 29 0.76 -6.69 -5.99
N ALA A 30 1.82 -6.55 -5.17
CA ALA A 30 2.28 -5.30 -4.62
C ALA A 30 2.76 -4.28 -5.68
N LEU A 31 3.12 -4.72 -6.88
CA LEU A 31 3.51 -3.86 -8.00
C LEU A 31 2.34 -3.41 -8.87
N LEU A 32 1.13 -3.95 -8.65
CA LEU A 32 -0.05 -3.53 -9.41
C LEU A 32 -0.46 -2.12 -8.98
N LYS A 33 -0.35 -1.17 -9.90
CA LYS A 33 -0.85 0.20 -9.74
C LYS A 33 -2.27 0.31 -10.29
N ILE A 34 -3.16 0.90 -9.50
CA ILE A 34 -4.53 1.21 -9.85
C ILE A 34 -4.63 2.73 -10.05
N GLU A 35 -5.53 3.16 -10.93
CA GLU A 35 -5.85 4.57 -11.08
C GLU A 35 -6.44 5.15 -9.79
N ALA A 36 -5.88 6.27 -9.32
CA ALA A 36 -6.35 6.92 -8.11
C ALA A 36 -7.76 7.51 -8.30
N PRO A 37 -8.65 7.43 -7.29
CA PRO A 37 -9.97 8.06 -7.38
C PRO A 37 -9.87 9.56 -7.64
N LYS A 38 -10.83 10.10 -8.39
CA LYS A 38 -10.84 11.51 -8.83
C LYS A 38 -10.74 12.51 -7.66
N GLU A 39 -11.28 12.14 -6.50
CA GLU A 39 -11.27 12.93 -5.28
C GLU A 39 -9.84 13.21 -4.78
N TYR A 40 -8.87 12.37 -5.11
CA TYR A 40 -7.47 12.49 -4.68
C TYR A 40 -6.58 13.21 -5.69
N GLN A 41 -7.08 13.57 -6.88
CA GLN A 41 -6.23 14.14 -7.94
C GLN A 41 -5.58 15.46 -7.54
N GLY A 42 -6.25 16.27 -6.71
CA GLY A 42 -5.66 17.50 -6.16
C GLY A 42 -4.42 17.21 -5.30
N LEU A 43 -4.45 16.15 -4.49
CA LEU A 43 -3.27 15.65 -3.77
C LEU A 43 -2.17 15.22 -4.74
N GLY A 44 -2.49 14.37 -5.72
CA GLY A 44 -1.51 13.84 -6.68
C GLY A 44 -0.76 14.92 -7.46
N ASN A 45 -1.45 16.02 -7.77
CA ASN A 45 -0.87 17.18 -8.45
C ASN A 45 -0.03 18.07 -7.51
N ALA A 46 -0.32 18.06 -6.21
CA ALA A 46 0.41 18.84 -5.22
C ALA A 46 1.67 18.13 -4.69
N LEU A 47 1.82 16.83 -4.93
CA LEU A 47 3.00 16.07 -4.54
C LEU A 47 4.24 16.49 -5.33
N SER A 48 5.39 16.44 -4.67
CA SER A 48 6.67 16.54 -5.37
C SER A 48 6.89 15.32 -6.27
N ALA A 49 7.69 15.49 -7.32
CA ALA A 49 7.99 14.41 -8.26
C ALA A 49 8.55 13.15 -7.57
N ASN A 50 9.49 13.32 -6.63
CA ASN A 50 10.08 12.19 -5.90
C ASN A 50 9.05 11.49 -4.98
N ARG A 51 8.22 12.28 -4.29
CA ARG A 51 7.18 11.73 -3.40
C ARG A 51 6.11 10.98 -4.15
N ARG A 52 5.74 11.47 -5.34
CA ARG A 52 4.81 10.78 -6.23
C ARG A 52 5.42 9.49 -6.78
N ALA A 53 6.68 9.52 -7.21
CA ALA A 53 7.39 8.33 -7.70
C ALA A 53 7.50 7.25 -6.61
N GLU A 54 7.85 7.64 -5.38
CA GLU A 54 7.90 6.75 -4.21
C GLU A 54 6.52 6.19 -3.85
N ALA A 55 5.48 7.02 -3.93
CA ALA A 55 4.10 6.60 -3.66
C ALA A 55 3.53 5.65 -4.72
N GLU A 56 3.98 5.75 -5.98
CA GLU A 56 3.45 4.94 -7.08
C GLU A 56 4.25 3.66 -7.35
N ASN A 57 5.56 3.67 -7.08
CA ASN A 57 6.46 2.58 -7.44
C ASN A 57 7.41 2.15 -6.32
N GLY A 58 7.41 2.87 -5.20
CA GLY A 58 8.33 2.65 -4.08
C GLY A 58 7.80 1.68 -3.03
N GLN A 59 8.49 1.67 -1.88
CA GLN A 59 8.12 0.82 -0.75
C GLN A 59 6.78 1.23 -0.13
N SER A 60 6.44 2.51 -0.23
CA SER A 60 5.15 3.03 0.22
C SER A 60 3.98 2.38 -0.52
N HIS A 61 4.10 2.23 -1.86
CA HIS A 61 3.12 1.53 -2.69
C HIS A 61 3.00 0.06 -2.32
N ILE A 62 4.14 -0.64 -2.26
CA ILE A 62 4.21 -2.07 -1.93
C ILE A 62 3.56 -2.35 -0.57
N THR A 63 3.87 -1.52 0.42
CA THR A 63 3.32 -1.63 1.77
C THR A 63 1.81 -1.41 1.76
N ALA A 64 1.33 -0.32 1.14
CA ALA A 64 -0.10 -0.03 1.04
C ALA A 64 -0.87 -1.17 0.36
N ARG A 65 -0.34 -1.70 -0.73
CA ARG A 65 -0.94 -2.79 -1.50
C ARG A 65 -1.00 -4.10 -0.72
N ARG A 66 0.10 -4.47 -0.04
CA ARG A 66 0.15 -5.68 0.80
C ARG A 66 -0.79 -5.58 2.00
N LEU A 67 -0.82 -4.42 2.68
CA LEU A 67 -1.74 -4.19 3.78
C LEU A 67 -3.20 -4.22 3.33
N GLY A 68 -3.51 -3.59 2.19
CA GLY A 68 -4.84 -3.63 1.60
C GLY A 68 -5.29 -5.07 1.33
N ALA A 69 -4.44 -5.88 0.70
CA ALA A 69 -4.73 -7.29 0.43
C ALA A 69 -4.87 -8.13 1.73
N LEU A 70 -4.00 -7.90 2.72
CA LEU A 70 -3.99 -8.64 3.98
C LEU A 70 -5.29 -8.41 4.78
N PHE A 71 -5.79 -7.18 4.79
CA PHE A 71 -6.95 -6.80 5.61
C PHE A 71 -8.27 -6.72 4.84
N ASP A 72 -8.29 -6.99 3.53
CA ASP A 72 -9.47 -6.81 2.67
C ASP A 72 -10.73 -7.50 3.22
N SER A 73 -10.59 -8.74 3.72
CA SER A 73 -11.70 -9.51 4.30
C SER A 73 -12.21 -9.01 5.66
N LYS A 74 -11.47 -8.13 6.33
CA LYS A 74 -11.76 -7.62 7.68
C LYS A 74 -12.27 -6.18 7.67
N LEU A 75 -12.00 -5.44 6.60
CA LEU A 75 -12.35 -4.03 6.52
C LEU A 75 -13.81 -3.86 6.10
N THR A 76 -14.48 -2.93 6.76
CA THR A 76 -15.81 -2.49 6.33
C THR A 76 -15.69 -1.62 5.09
N ARG A 77 -16.60 -1.80 4.12
CA ARG A 77 -16.65 -0.93 2.94
C ARG A 77 -17.14 0.46 3.34
N VAL A 78 -16.28 1.47 3.20
CA VAL A 78 -16.53 2.86 3.63
C VAL A 78 -16.38 3.88 2.48
N PRO A 79 -17.15 3.76 1.38
CA PRO A 79 -16.91 4.53 0.16
C PRO A 79 -17.09 6.03 0.38
N HIS A 80 -18.15 6.45 1.09
CA HIS A 80 -18.40 7.87 1.36
C HIS A 80 -17.31 8.53 2.23
N LEU A 81 -16.73 7.77 3.16
CA LEU A 81 -15.62 8.27 3.98
C LEU A 81 -14.35 8.44 3.14
N ILE A 82 -14.06 7.47 2.27
CA ILE A 82 -12.93 7.54 1.33
C ILE A 82 -13.07 8.75 0.39
N ASP A 83 -14.26 8.99 -0.14
CA ASP A 83 -14.52 10.12 -1.04
C ASP A 83 -14.37 11.46 -0.32
N ALA A 84 -14.97 11.60 0.87
CA ALA A 84 -14.88 12.81 1.67
C ALA A 84 -13.44 13.10 2.11
N TYR A 85 -12.69 12.05 2.48
CA TYR A 85 -11.29 12.16 2.83
C TYR A 85 -10.45 12.64 1.63
N GLY A 86 -10.65 12.05 0.46
CA GLY A 86 -9.95 12.46 -0.78
C GLY A 86 -10.17 13.93 -1.10
N LYS A 87 -11.45 14.36 -1.12
CA LYS A 87 -11.82 15.76 -1.36
C LYS A 87 -11.13 16.69 -0.37
N ARG A 88 -11.18 16.37 0.92
CA ARG A 88 -10.60 17.20 1.96
C ARG A 88 -9.07 17.30 1.85
N VAL A 89 -8.40 16.19 1.57
CA VAL A 89 -6.93 16.20 1.40
C VAL A 89 -6.56 17.01 0.16
N SER A 90 -7.27 16.83 -0.96
CA SER A 90 -7.07 17.63 -2.17
C SER A 90 -7.28 19.13 -1.95
N GLU A 91 -8.33 19.52 -1.22
CA GLU A 91 -8.58 20.92 -0.84
C GLU A 91 -7.43 21.50 0.01
N ILE A 92 -6.94 20.75 1.00
CA ILE A 92 -5.81 21.18 1.84
C ILE A 92 -4.55 21.36 0.97
N CYS A 93 -4.29 20.40 0.09
CA CYS A 93 -3.11 20.39 -0.76
C CYS A 93 -3.10 21.48 -1.84
N ALA A 94 -4.26 22.01 -2.24
CA ALA A 94 -4.35 23.11 -3.21
C ALA A 94 -3.54 24.33 -2.76
N THR A 95 -3.63 24.68 -1.47
CA THR A 95 -2.85 25.80 -0.89
C THR A 95 -1.35 25.57 -0.97
N THR A 96 -0.89 24.34 -0.74
CA THR A 96 0.54 23.99 -0.81
C THR A 96 1.07 23.99 -2.25
N ALA A 97 0.24 23.57 -3.21
CA ALA A 97 0.61 23.58 -4.63
C ALA A 97 0.89 24.99 -5.14
N GLU A 98 0.06 25.97 -4.76
CA GLU A 98 0.27 27.39 -5.08
C GLU A 98 1.60 27.93 -4.55
N HIS A 99 2.03 27.46 -3.37
CA HIS A 99 3.31 27.85 -2.80
C HIS A 99 4.50 27.20 -3.51
N ALA A 100 4.37 25.94 -3.93
CA ALA A 100 5.44 25.23 -4.64
C ALA A 100 5.70 25.81 -6.06
N GLN A 101 4.66 26.29 -6.75
CA GLN A 101 4.78 26.92 -8.07
C GLN A 101 5.55 28.25 -8.08
N LYS A 102 5.73 28.88 -6.92
CA LYS A 102 6.48 30.15 -6.81
C LYS A 102 7.99 29.97 -6.93
N PHE A 103 8.48 28.73 -6.93
CA PHE A 103 9.90 28.44 -7.04
C PHE A 103 10.30 28.15 -8.50
N PRO A 104 11.47 28.63 -8.93
CA PRO A 104 11.93 28.42 -10.30
C PRO A 104 12.17 26.94 -10.63
N GLU A 105 11.82 26.55 -11.85
CA GLU A 105 12.20 25.24 -12.40
C GLU A 105 13.73 25.07 -12.34
N GLY A 106 14.18 23.90 -11.87
CA GLY A 106 15.62 23.61 -11.72
C GLY A 106 16.24 24.06 -10.40
N ALA A 107 15.46 24.54 -9.43
CA ALA A 107 15.95 24.72 -8.06
C ALA A 107 16.59 23.43 -7.53
N ILE A 108 17.69 23.55 -6.77
CA ILE A 108 18.48 22.41 -6.25
C ILE A 108 17.61 21.39 -5.48
N PHE A 109 16.49 21.84 -4.89
CA PHE A 109 15.53 21.01 -4.16
C PHE A 109 14.15 20.91 -4.84
N GLY A 110 14.03 21.26 -6.12
CA GLY A 110 12.77 21.26 -6.87
C GLY A 110 12.01 19.95 -6.80
N ALA A 111 12.71 18.81 -6.90
CA ALA A 111 12.11 17.48 -6.84
C ALA A 111 11.53 17.10 -5.45
N GLN A 112 11.89 17.84 -4.39
CA GLN A 112 11.40 17.67 -3.03
C GLN A 112 10.30 18.68 -2.67
N MET A 113 10.07 19.71 -3.49
CA MET A 113 9.07 20.73 -3.21
C MET A 113 7.66 20.26 -3.58
N GLY A 114 6.74 20.39 -2.63
CA GLY A 114 5.35 19.96 -2.76
C GLY A 114 4.76 19.51 -1.41
N ALA A 115 3.49 19.12 -1.43
CA ALA A 115 2.81 18.57 -0.27
C ALA A 115 3.45 17.25 0.20
N ASP A 116 3.29 16.95 1.49
CA ASP A 116 3.64 15.64 2.04
C ASP A 116 2.38 14.79 2.16
N GLY A 117 2.23 13.84 1.24
CA GLY A 117 1.10 12.92 1.21
C GLY A 117 1.42 11.62 0.51
N THR A 118 2.70 11.20 0.53
CA THR A 118 3.19 9.98 -0.12
C THR A 118 2.36 8.76 0.28
N ASN A 119 2.12 8.56 1.58
CA ASN A 119 1.36 7.40 2.07
C ASN A 119 -0.13 7.44 1.65
N ILE A 120 -0.72 8.65 1.56
CA ILE A 120 -2.11 8.82 1.14
C ILE A 120 -2.24 8.50 -0.35
N TRP A 121 -1.33 9.01 -1.17
CA TRP A 121 -1.31 8.73 -2.61
C TRP A 121 -1.00 7.27 -2.91
N ALA A 122 -0.06 6.66 -2.18
CA ALA A 122 0.23 5.24 -2.26
C ALA A 122 -1.00 4.38 -1.96
N GLY A 123 -1.77 4.75 -0.94
CA GLY A 123 -3.07 4.12 -0.66
C GLY A 123 -4.05 4.28 -1.83
N ALA A 124 -4.17 5.50 -2.37
CA ALA A 124 -5.06 5.81 -3.48
C ALA A 124 -4.75 5.02 -4.75
N THR A 125 -3.46 4.83 -5.06
CA THR A 125 -3.00 4.03 -6.21
C THR A 125 -2.91 2.53 -5.92
N SER A 126 -3.08 2.11 -4.67
CA SER A 126 -3.11 0.71 -4.25
C SER A 126 -4.53 0.13 -4.13
N GLY A 127 -5.55 0.99 -4.17
CA GLY A 127 -6.96 0.61 -4.16
C GLY A 127 -7.69 0.93 -2.85
N THR A 128 -9.00 0.71 -2.83
CA THR A 128 -9.89 1.13 -1.73
C THR A 128 -9.59 0.44 -0.40
N GLY A 129 -9.19 -0.84 -0.42
CA GLY A 129 -8.76 -1.56 0.78
C GLY A 129 -7.55 -0.91 1.44
N ALA A 130 -6.56 -0.47 0.64
CA ALA A 130 -5.39 0.23 1.15
C ALA A 130 -5.74 1.59 1.77
N LEU A 131 -6.64 2.36 1.13
CA LEU A 131 -7.17 3.61 1.72
C LEU A 131 -7.92 3.37 3.04
N ALA A 132 -8.69 2.30 3.13
CA ALA A 132 -9.39 1.93 4.37
C ALA A 132 -8.39 1.56 5.49
N VAL A 133 -7.31 0.82 5.18
CA VAL A 133 -6.23 0.55 6.16
C VAL A 133 -5.55 1.84 6.59
N HIS A 134 -5.23 2.74 5.65
CA HIS A 134 -4.61 4.03 5.97
C HIS A 134 -5.46 4.84 6.95
N LEU A 135 -6.77 4.94 6.70
CA LEU A 135 -7.70 5.63 7.59
C LEU A 135 -7.81 4.95 8.96
N LEU A 136 -7.86 3.62 9.00
CA LEU A 136 -7.83 2.86 10.24
C LEU A 136 -6.55 3.15 11.03
N SER A 137 -5.40 3.16 10.36
CA SER A 137 -4.11 3.52 10.95
C SER A 137 -4.13 4.91 11.56
N CYS A 138 -4.72 5.90 10.87
CA CYS A 138 -4.91 7.24 11.41
C CYS A 138 -5.80 7.27 12.67
N LEU A 139 -6.86 6.46 12.73
CA LEU A 139 -7.70 6.35 13.93
C LEU A 139 -6.93 5.71 15.08
N LEU A 140 -6.25 4.61 14.79
CA LEU A 140 -5.42 3.87 15.74
C LEU A 140 -4.31 4.75 16.34
N ALA A 141 -3.61 5.52 15.50
CA ALA A 141 -2.58 6.46 15.92
C ALA A 141 -3.09 7.54 16.90
N ARG A 142 -4.39 7.84 16.89
CA ARG A 142 -5.02 8.80 17.80
C ARG A 142 -5.48 8.18 19.12
N ILE A 143 -5.62 6.86 19.19
CA ILE A 143 -6.10 6.15 20.38
C ILE A 143 -4.95 5.95 21.37
N TRP A 144 -3.76 5.59 20.88
CA TRP A 144 -2.62 5.33 21.75
C TRP A 144 -1.92 6.62 22.20
N LYS A 145 -1.64 6.71 23.50
CA LYS A 145 -0.75 7.75 24.04
C LYS A 145 0.70 7.43 23.64
N SER A 146 1.50 8.46 23.41
CA SER A 146 2.87 8.32 22.86
C SER A 146 3.78 7.34 23.61
N HIS A 147 3.58 7.17 24.92
CA HIS A 147 4.37 6.25 25.75
C HIS A 147 3.90 4.79 25.68
N GLU A 148 2.63 4.54 25.33
CA GLU A 148 2.07 3.17 25.21
C GLU A 148 2.40 2.56 23.83
N ALA A 149 2.57 3.40 22.80
CA ALA A 149 2.94 2.94 21.45
C ALA A 149 4.33 2.30 21.39
N ILE A 150 5.27 2.71 22.26
CA ILE A 150 6.63 2.15 22.32
C ILE A 150 6.63 0.75 22.95
N ALA A 151 5.66 0.45 23.82
CA ALA A 151 5.59 -0.84 24.53
C ALA A 151 5.22 -2.00 23.59
N MET A 152 4.42 -1.77 22.54
CA MET A 152 4.06 -2.82 21.56
C MET A 152 5.24 -3.28 20.68
N GLY A 153 6.32 -2.49 20.58
CA GLY A 153 7.55 -2.88 19.87
C GLY A 153 8.56 -3.64 20.73
N ARG A 154 8.30 -3.78 22.04
CA ARG A 154 9.11 -4.54 22.99
C ARG A 154 8.34 -5.78 23.42
N VAL A 155 8.26 -6.75 22.52
CA VAL A 155 8.04 -8.14 22.95
C VAL A 155 9.39 -8.64 23.44
N GLY A 156 9.55 -8.69 24.76
CA GLY A 156 10.58 -9.50 25.42
C GLY A 156 10.17 -10.96 25.47
#